data_AF-A0AAD4CEJ9-F1
#
_entry.id   AF-A0AAD4CEJ9-F1
#
_cell.length_a   1.000
_cell.length_b   1.000
_cell.length_c   1.000
_cell.angle_alpha   90.00
_cell.angle_beta   90.00
_cell.angle_gamma   90.00
#
_symmetry.space_group_name_H-M   'P 1'
#
loop_
_entity.id
_entity.type
_entity.pdbx_description
1 polymer ?
#
loop_
_entity_poly.entity_id
_entity_poly.type
_entity_poly.pdbx_seq_one_letter_code
_entity_poly.pdbx_strand_id
1 'polypeptide(L)'
;MQSTISARGEAFAEKKPVFFDVLSNLWDPESNPNGIVNIGLAENSLLHPELVKFINAEVLETTSFRSLVNVLDFSFGSVDPFSLEGVQLYEQAYQRAIEDGKSVKAILLCSPSNPLGRFILPIYVNYGRCYPRGVLESYMKLCNRRRLHLISDEIYGLSVWDNPALDDNVGFTSVLSIDAAQFMNPSMVHVVWGLSKAIGFWCDGLANRMLDQPKQCCIFDLRRGNILRPPVVISQNVTANHSHRLFNFPSSLADKCATALLMDDEVVDHLVSLNQSRLKESYDHVTQLLRDHGIPFKESNACLFVWVNLAAVVKDDQLSDDDILARLRAEMVYVTSGSTYASEERGWFRLVIAHPRHVLDEGVRRIASAIL
;
A
#
# COMPACT_ATOMS: atom_id res chain seq x y z
N MET A 1 30.82 -26.68 10.82
CA MET A 1 31.12 -25.29 11.26
C MET A 1 30.05 -24.94 12.30
N GLN A 2 30.38 -24.32 13.44
CA GLN A 2 29.34 -23.89 14.38
C GLN A 2 28.63 -22.65 13.83
N SER A 3 27.31 -22.58 14.02
CA SER A 3 26.47 -21.44 13.67
C SER A 3 26.90 -20.20 14.45
N THR A 4 27.02 -19.06 13.77
CA THR A 4 27.18 -17.73 14.40
C THR A 4 25.84 -17.07 14.68
N ILE A 5 24.73 -17.70 14.27
CA ILE A 5 23.38 -17.19 14.50
C ILE A 5 23.01 -17.47 15.96
N SER A 6 22.52 -16.46 16.67
CA SER A 6 22.01 -16.68 18.03
C SER A 6 20.83 -17.65 18.02
N ALA A 7 20.65 -18.44 19.09
CA ALA A 7 19.52 -19.37 19.22
C ALA A 7 18.12 -18.71 19.01
N ARG A 8 18.02 -17.38 19.22
CA ARG A 8 16.83 -16.60 18.88
C ARG A 8 16.63 -16.46 17.37
N GLY A 9 17.71 -16.17 16.63
CA GLY A 9 17.70 -16.09 15.17
C GLY A 9 17.43 -17.45 14.53
N GLU A 10 17.98 -18.53 15.09
CA GLU A 10 17.68 -19.90 14.66
C GLU A 10 16.19 -20.24 14.84
N ALA A 11 15.60 -19.89 15.98
CA ALA A 11 14.15 -20.01 16.23
C ALA A 11 13.25 -19.06 15.40
N PHE A 12 13.83 -18.15 14.61
CA PHE A 12 13.15 -17.34 13.60
C PHE A 12 13.51 -17.71 12.16
N ALA A 13 14.51 -18.57 11.92
CA ALA A 13 14.94 -18.98 10.58
C ALA A 13 13.85 -19.80 9.87
N GLU A 14 13.18 -20.70 10.59
CA GLU A 14 11.98 -21.44 10.10
C GLU A 14 10.78 -20.52 9.82
N LYS A 15 10.83 -19.26 10.28
CA LYS A 15 9.80 -18.23 10.09
C LYS A 15 10.26 -17.14 9.11
N LYS A 16 11.38 -17.35 8.40
CA LYS A 16 11.84 -16.50 7.30
C LYS A 16 10.72 -16.40 6.25
N PRO A 17 10.20 -15.20 5.95
CA PRO A 17 9.22 -15.05 4.87
C PRO A 17 9.81 -15.47 3.52
N VAL A 18 9.05 -16.28 2.77
CA VAL A 18 9.38 -16.75 1.39
C VAL A 18 9.76 -15.60 0.45
N PHE A 19 9.26 -14.40 0.74
CA PHE A 19 9.68 -13.13 0.13
C PHE A 19 11.19 -12.96 -0.03
N PHE A 20 11.99 -13.36 0.97
CA PHE A 20 13.46 -13.24 0.89
C PHE A 20 14.10 -14.21 -0.12
N ASP A 21 13.45 -15.33 -0.41
CA ASP A 21 13.91 -16.28 -1.44
C ASP A 21 13.57 -15.74 -2.84
N VAL A 22 12.44 -15.04 -2.98
CA VAL A 22 12.06 -14.31 -4.21
C VAL A 22 13.08 -13.23 -4.56
N LEU A 23 13.47 -12.37 -3.60
CA LEU A 23 14.48 -11.34 -3.83
C LEU A 23 15.85 -11.92 -4.26
N SER A 24 16.19 -13.13 -3.78
CA SER A 24 17.47 -13.78 -4.12
C SER A 24 17.53 -14.38 -5.52
N ASN A 25 16.43 -14.40 -6.27
CA ASN A 25 16.33 -14.99 -7.60
C ASN A 25 15.33 -14.22 -8.50
N LEU A 26 15.43 -12.90 -8.56
CA LEU A 26 14.57 -12.07 -9.42
C LEU A 26 14.84 -12.34 -10.91
N TRP A 27 13.78 -12.28 -11.71
CA TRP A 27 13.83 -12.41 -13.17
C TRP A 27 14.45 -11.19 -13.86
N ASP A 28 15.25 -11.45 -14.88
CA ASP A 28 15.80 -10.44 -15.80
C ASP A 28 15.93 -11.05 -17.21
N PRO A 29 15.54 -10.35 -18.30
CA PRO A 29 15.45 -10.94 -19.63
C PRO A 29 16.79 -11.39 -20.23
N GLU A 30 17.92 -10.84 -19.80
CA GLU A 30 19.25 -11.19 -20.34
C GLU A 30 20.07 -12.04 -19.38
N SER A 31 20.06 -11.70 -18.08
CA SER A 31 20.95 -12.26 -17.06
C SER A 31 20.31 -13.33 -16.17
N ASN A 32 18.98 -13.35 -16.04
CA ASN A 32 18.27 -14.40 -15.31
C ASN A 32 16.89 -14.72 -15.92
N PRO A 33 16.82 -15.25 -17.16
CA PRO A 33 15.55 -15.50 -17.85
C PRO A 33 14.67 -16.55 -17.15
N ASN A 34 15.27 -17.41 -16.32
CA ASN A 34 14.58 -18.42 -15.51
C ASN A 34 14.26 -17.94 -14.07
N GLY A 35 14.56 -16.68 -13.73
CA GLY A 35 14.26 -16.11 -12.43
C GLY A 35 12.77 -15.89 -12.16
N ILE A 36 12.46 -15.46 -10.94
CA ILE A 36 11.11 -15.23 -10.43
C ILE A 36 10.63 -13.82 -10.81
N VAL A 37 9.51 -13.73 -11.52
CA VAL A 37 8.84 -12.45 -11.80
C VAL A 37 8.10 -12.00 -10.54
N ASN A 38 8.66 -11.02 -9.83
CA ASN A 38 8.03 -10.40 -8.67
C ASN A 38 7.07 -9.29 -9.10
N ILE A 39 5.77 -9.59 -8.99
CA ILE A 39 4.65 -8.67 -9.23
C ILE A 39 3.66 -8.71 -8.04
N GLY A 40 4.14 -9.09 -6.85
CA GLY A 40 3.37 -9.18 -5.60
C GLY A 40 3.77 -8.12 -4.56
N LEU A 41 5.01 -7.62 -4.62
CA LEU A 41 5.48 -6.52 -3.78
C LEU A 41 5.04 -5.17 -4.38
N ALA A 42 4.09 -4.47 -3.74
CA ALA A 42 3.60 -3.17 -4.22
C ALA A 42 4.69 -2.10 -4.14
N GLU A 43 5.42 -1.91 -5.24
CA GLU A 43 6.65 -1.14 -5.33
C GLU A 43 6.67 -0.30 -6.60
N ASN A 44 7.13 0.95 -6.52
CA ASN A 44 7.07 1.88 -7.64
C ASN A 44 8.40 1.92 -8.40
N SER A 45 8.61 0.93 -9.26
CA SER A 45 9.81 0.83 -10.09
C SER A 45 9.72 1.59 -11.42
N LEU A 46 8.56 2.19 -11.74
CA LEU A 46 8.37 3.06 -12.91
C LEU A 46 9.19 4.36 -12.88
N LEU A 47 9.69 4.76 -11.70
CA LEU A 47 10.54 5.95 -11.51
C LEU A 47 12.02 5.60 -11.26
N HIS A 48 12.39 4.31 -11.29
CA HIS A 48 13.77 3.89 -11.03
C HIS A 48 14.83 4.57 -11.93
N PRO A 49 14.63 4.79 -13.25
CA PRO A 49 15.64 5.45 -14.08
C PRO A 49 15.97 6.88 -13.63
N GLU A 50 14.94 7.67 -13.31
CA GLU A 50 15.08 9.05 -12.83
C GLU A 50 15.67 9.09 -11.42
N LEU A 51 15.17 8.22 -10.52
CA LEU A 51 15.66 8.09 -9.15
C LEU A 51 17.13 7.65 -9.11
N VAL A 52 17.53 6.64 -9.88
CA VAL A 52 18.92 6.14 -9.92
C VAL A 52 19.88 7.24 -10.39
N LYS A 53 19.47 8.08 -11.34
CA LYS A 53 20.26 9.24 -11.79
C LYS A 53 20.52 10.25 -10.65
N PHE A 54 19.58 10.40 -9.71
CA PHE A 54 19.71 11.26 -8.53
C PHE A 54 20.42 10.57 -7.35
N ILE A 55 20.15 9.28 -7.13
CA ILE A 55 20.64 8.46 -6.01
C ILE A 55 22.10 8.04 -6.15
N ASN A 56 22.65 8.00 -7.38
CA ASN A 56 24.06 7.64 -7.65
C ASN A 56 25.12 8.59 -7.03
N ALA A 57 24.73 9.45 -6.10
CA ALA A 57 25.61 10.20 -5.21
C ALA A 57 26.10 9.38 -3.99
N GLU A 58 25.23 8.82 -3.13
CA GLU A 58 25.60 8.18 -1.82
C GLU A 58 24.61 7.05 -1.37
N VAL A 59 24.82 6.35 -0.22
CA VAL A 59 24.25 4.98 0.09
C VAL A 59 23.87 4.74 1.61
N LEU A 60 23.08 3.68 1.99
CA LEU A 60 22.76 3.05 3.36
C LEU A 60 21.48 3.50 4.21
N GLU A 61 20.57 2.68 4.86
CA GLU A 61 20.41 1.19 5.15
C GLU A 61 19.10 0.74 5.99
N THR A 62 18.05 -0.20 5.77
CA THR A 62 17.02 -0.73 6.84
C THR A 62 16.21 -2.13 6.89
N THR A 63 15.96 -2.77 8.09
CA THR A 63 14.78 -3.60 8.60
C THR A 63 13.95 -3.05 9.84
N SER A 64 12.77 -3.60 10.32
CA SER A 64 12.16 -3.42 11.71
C SER A 64 10.75 -4.08 12.01
N PHE A 65 10.25 -4.17 13.29
CA PHE A 65 8.81 -4.21 13.78
C PHE A 65 8.60 -4.48 15.34
N ARG A 66 7.66 -3.83 16.10
CA ARG A 66 7.48 -4.01 17.61
C ARG A 66 6.13 -3.71 18.40
N SER A 67 4.97 -3.31 17.85
CA SER A 67 4.01 -2.39 18.56
C SER A 67 2.98 -2.86 19.64
N LEU A 68 2.62 -4.14 19.84
CA LEU A 68 1.65 -4.63 20.87
C LEU A 68 0.20 -4.06 20.90
N VAL A 69 -0.30 -3.45 19.82
CA VAL A 69 -1.71 -3.00 19.71
C VAL A 69 -2.55 -4.03 18.95
N ASN A 70 -3.76 -4.32 19.43
CA ASN A 70 -4.73 -5.17 18.73
C ASN A 70 -5.46 -4.40 17.63
N VAL A 71 -5.50 -4.96 16.42
CA VAL A 71 -6.40 -4.53 15.33
C VAL A 71 -7.79 -5.16 15.55
N LEU A 72 -8.86 -4.50 15.09
CA LEU A 72 -10.23 -4.97 15.18
C LEU A 72 -10.87 -5.05 13.79
N ASP A 73 -10.83 -6.25 13.21
CA ASP A 73 -11.39 -6.53 11.89
C ASP A 73 -12.92 -6.70 11.94
N PHE A 74 -13.61 -6.34 10.85
CA PHE A 74 -15.02 -6.65 10.62
C PHE A 74 -15.30 -6.69 9.11
N SER A 75 -16.29 -7.50 8.69
CA SER A 75 -16.71 -7.56 7.28
C SER A 75 -17.64 -6.41 6.87
N PHE A 76 -17.49 -5.97 5.62
CA PHE A 76 -18.48 -5.13 4.93
C PHE A 76 -19.55 -5.97 4.21
N GLY A 77 -19.17 -7.13 3.67
CA GLY A 77 -20.03 -7.93 2.81
C GLY A 77 -20.37 -7.16 1.53
N SER A 78 -21.62 -7.24 1.09
CA SER A 78 -22.09 -6.54 -0.11
C SER A 78 -22.25 -5.02 0.03
N VAL A 79 -21.64 -4.37 1.03
CA VAL A 79 -21.67 -2.92 1.25
C VAL A 79 -20.37 -2.30 0.73
N ASP A 80 -20.46 -1.29 -0.11
CA ASP A 80 -19.27 -0.54 -0.57
C ASP A 80 -18.59 0.16 0.63
N PRO A 81 -17.30 -0.12 0.96
CA PRO A 81 -16.61 0.55 2.07
C PRO A 81 -16.38 2.05 1.84
N PHE A 82 -16.52 2.53 0.60
CA PHE A 82 -16.46 3.95 0.24
C PHE A 82 -17.84 4.64 0.31
N SER A 83 -18.89 3.98 0.82
CA SER A 83 -20.25 4.53 0.98
C SER A 83 -20.54 5.07 2.40
N LEU A 84 -21.70 5.72 2.58
CA LEU A 84 -22.17 6.14 3.91
C LEU A 84 -22.62 4.94 4.76
N GLU A 85 -23.09 3.88 4.11
CA GLU A 85 -23.44 2.59 4.70
C GLU A 85 -22.18 1.90 5.25
N GLY A 86 -21.04 2.03 4.57
CA GLY A 86 -19.73 1.60 5.07
C GLY A 86 -19.33 2.29 6.38
N VAL A 87 -19.62 3.60 6.52
CA VAL A 87 -19.42 4.34 7.79
C VAL A 87 -20.32 3.80 8.91
N GLN A 88 -21.54 3.35 8.60
CA GLN A 88 -22.44 2.73 9.58
C GLN A 88 -21.90 1.38 10.07
N LEU A 89 -21.25 0.58 9.21
CA LEU A 89 -20.63 -0.68 9.62
C LEU A 89 -19.46 -0.48 10.59
N TYR A 90 -18.65 0.57 10.40
CA TYR A 90 -17.65 0.98 11.41
C TYR A 90 -18.29 1.36 12.75
N GLU A 91 -19.45 2.05 12.76
CA GLU A 91 -20.16 2.38 14.02
C GLU A 91 -20.74 1.13 14.70
N GLN A 92 -21.24 0.15 13.93
CA GLN A 92 -21.67 -1.14 14.46
C GLN A 92 -20.49 -1.96 15.01
N ALA A 93 -19.35 -2.01 14.31
CA ALA A 93 -18.16 -2.71 14.75
C ALA A 93 -17.58 -2.10 16.04
N TYR A 94 -17.56 -0.76 16.15
CA TYR A 94 -17.28 -0.06 17.39
C TYR A 94 -18.25 -0.48 18.51
N GLN A 95 -19.55 -0.46 18.25
CA GLN A 95 -20.57 -0.74 19.26
C GLN A 95 -20.44 -2.17 19.82
N ARG A 96 -20.29 -3.17 18.94
CA ARG A 96 -20.02 -4.58 19.33
C ARG A 96 -18.72 -4.70 20.12
N ALA A 97 -17.67 -3.96 19.74
CA ALA A 97 -16.40 -3.99 20.47
C ALA A 97 -16.51 -3.39 21.89
N ILE A 98 -17.35 -2.37 22.10
CA ILE A 98 -17.64 -1.86 23.46
C ILE A 98 -18.46 -2.88 24.27
N GLU A 99 -19.40 -3.58 23.65
CA GLU A 99 -20.19 -4.66 24.27
C GLU A 99 -19.33 -5.87 24.66
N ASP A 100 -18.32 -6.20 23.86
CA ASP A 100 -17.24 -7.16 24.19
C ASP A 100 -16.29 -6.68 25.31
N GLY A 101 -16.48 -5.47 25.86
CA GLY A 101 -15.62 -4.86 26.88
C GLY A 101 -14.26 -4.37 26.34
N LYS A 102 -14.07 -4.29 25.02
CA LYS A 102 -12.84 -3.80 24.38
C LYS A 102 -12.80 -2.28 24.40
N SER A 103 -11.61 -1.69 24.38
CA SER A 103 -11.43 -0.22 24.39
C SER A 103 -10.88 0.31 23.07
N VAL A 104 -11.78 0.57 22.12
CA VAL A 104 -11.45 1.16 20.81
C VAL A 104 -10.90 2.60 21.00
N LYS A 105 -9.82 2.94 20.28
CA LYS A 105 -9.15 4.27 20.39
C LYS A 105 -9.14 5.08 19.10
N ALA A 106 -9.10 4.43 17.94
CA ALA A 106 -9.00 5.07 16.65
C ALA A 106 -9.76 4.29 15.57
N ILE A 107 -10.11 4.99 14.49
CA ILE A 107 -10.36 4.40 13.17
C ILE A 107 -9.12 4.66 12.32
N LEU A 108 -8.62 3.61 11.67
CA LEU A 108 -7.58 3.68 10.64
C LEU A 108 -8.24 3.47 9.28
N LEU A 109 -7.99 4.39 8.35
CA LEU A 109 -8.34 4.27 6.93
C LEU A 109 -7.04 4.24 6.11
N CYS A 110 -7.05 3.58 4.95
CA CYS A 110 -6.06 3.83 3.89
C CYS A 110 -6.77 4.59 2.77
N SER A 111 -6.33 5.81 2.44
CA SER A 111 -6.95 6.67 1.43
C SER A 111 -5.86 7.28 0.53
N PRO A 112 -5.66 6.81 -0.72
CA PRO A 112 -6.43 5.78 -1.42
C PRO A 112 -6.31 4.37 -0.81
N SER A 113 -7.31 3.52 -1.10
CA SER A 113 -7.42 2.20 -0.48
C SER A 113 -6.39 1.20 -0.99
N ASN A 114 -5.45 0.88 -0.11
CA ASN A 114 -4.61 -0.30 -0.18
C ASN A 114 -5.27 -1.45 0.62
N PRO A 115 -5.36 -2.68 0.09
CA PRO A 115 -5.92 -3.81 0.81
C PRO A 115 -5.12 -4.10 2.09
N LEU A 116 -5.68 -3.67 3.22
CA LEU A 116 -5.30 -4.08 4.56
C LEU A 116 -6.50 -4.75 5.22
N GLY A 117 -6.53 -6.09 5.18
CA GLY A 117 -7.22 -6.89 6.18
C GLY A 117 -8.75 -6.97 6.12
N ARG A 118 -9.20 -8.14 5.68
CA ARG A 118 -10.18 -8.96 6.43
C ARG A 118 -11.65 -8.57 6.33
N PHE A 119 -12.27 -8.97 5.22
CA PHE A 119 -13.72 -8.88 4.99
C PHE A 119 -14.33 -10.28 4.67
N ILE A 120 -15.65 -10.43 4.46
CA ILE A 120 -16.38 -11.71 4.16
C ILE A 120 -17.67 -11.46 3.34
N LEU A 121 -17.78 -12.14 2.18
CA LEU A 121 -18.90 -12.27 1.20
C LEU A 121 -19.18 -11.07 0.24
N PRO A 122 -19.74 -11.30 -0.97
CA PRO A 122 -19.08 -10.85 -2.21
C PRO A 122 -19.61 -9.57 -2.91
N ILE A 123 -18.92 -9.25 -4.01
CA ILE A 123 -19.30 -8.40 -5.17
C ILE A 123 -18.70 -6.98 -5.22
N TYR A 124 -18.78 -6.13 -4.19
CA TYR A 124 -18.63 -4.66 -4.38
C TYR A 124 -17.32 -4.00 -3.92
N VAL A 125 -16.37 -4.71 -3.30
CA VAL A 125 -15.10 -4.08 -2.85
C VAL A 125 -14.14 -3.86 -4.02
N ASN A 126 -14.16 -2.65 -4.60
CA ASN A 126 -13.19 -2.19 -5.61
C ASN A 126 -11.99 -1.53 -4.91
N TYR A 127 -10.89 -2.27 -4.75
CA TYR A 127 -9.62 -1.74 -4.20
C TYR A 127 -8.94 -0.74 -5.15
N GLY A 128 -8.07 0.13 -4.63
CA GLY A 128 -7.47 1.20 -5.44
C GLY A 128 -8.46 2.29 -5.85
N ARG A 129 -9.40 2.64 -4.96
CA ARG A 129 -10.27 3.83 -5.07
C ARG A 129 -9.91 4.85 -3.99
N CYS A 130 -10.24 6.12 -4.27
CA CYS A 130 -10.22 7.21 -3.29
C CYS A 130 -11.57 7.31 -2.54
N TYR A 131 -11.56 7.79 -1.31
CA TYR A 131 -12.79 8.04 -0.54
C TYR A 131 -13.49 9.33 -1.00
N PRO A 132 -14.80 9.30 -1.29
CA PRO A 132 -15.57 10.53 -1.54
C PRO A 132 -15.50 11.48 -0.33
N ARG A 133 -15.41 12.79 -0.58
CA ARG A 133 -15.27 13.80 0.48
C ARG A 133 -16.36 13.69 1.55
N GLY A 134 -17.63 13.55 1.16
CA GLY A 134 -18.76 13.43 2.10
C GLY A 134 -18.69 12.19 3.01
N VAL A 135 -17.93 11.17 2.61
CA VAL A 135 -17.70 9.93 3.36
C VAL A 135 -16.56 10.14 4.36
N LEU A 136 -15.46 10.80 3.96
CA LEU A 136 -14.42 11.26 4.89
C LEU A 136 -14.98 12.19 5.98
N GLU A 137 -15.82 13.16 5.61
CA GLU A 137 -16.52 14.02 6.55
C GLU A 137 -17.46 13.23 7.48
N SER A 138 -18.01 12.11 7.01
CA SER A 138 -18.87 11.22 7.82
C SER A 138 -18.06 10.35 8.79
N TYR A 139 -16.86 9.90 8.40
CA TYR A 139 -15.89 9.33 9.33
C TYR A 139 -15.46 10.32 10.41
N MET A 140 -15.18 11.58 10.05
CA MET A 140 -14.89 12.62 11.05
C MET A 140 -16.05 12.80 12.04
N LYS A 141 -17.30 12.90 11.54
CA LYS A 141 -18.51 12.99 12.38
C LYS A 141 -18.67 11.77 13.30
N LEU A 142 -18.36 10.56 12.83
CA LEU A 142 -18.38 9.32 13.64
C LEU A 142 -17.30 9.36 14.74
N CYS A 143 -16.05 9.68 14.38
CA CYS A 143 -14.95 9.80 15.33
C CYS A 143 -15.24 10.84 16.42
N ASN A 144 -15.87 11.97 16.07
CA ASN A 144 -16.32 12.97 17.04
C ASN A 144 -17.37 12.40 18.02
N ARG A 145 -18.46 11.77 17.51
CA ARG A 145 -19.51 11.16 18.35
C ARG A 145 -18.95 10.17 19.37
N ARG A 146 -17.99 9.33 18.96
CA ARG A 146 -17.44 8.24 19.77
C ARG A 146 -16.13 8.57 20.47
N ARG A 147 -15.63 9.82 20.35
CA ARG A 147 -14.32 10.29 20.85
C ARG A 147 -13.15 9.40 20.42
N LEU A 148 -13.18 8.96 19.16
CA LEU A 148 -12.11 8.21 18.51
C LEU A 148 -11.17 9.15 17.77
N HIS A 149 -9.90 8.76 17.67
CA HIS A 149 -8.97 9.37 16.73
C HIS A 149 -9.28 8.90 15.30
N LEU A 150 -9.08 9.77 14.30
CA LEU A 150 -9.08 9.41 12.89
C LEU A 150 -7.65 9.39 12.39
N ILE A 151 -7.21 8.26 11.84
CA ILE A 151 -5.90 8.08 11.22
C ILE A 151 -6.12 7.76 9.74
N SER A 152 -5.63 8.61 8.84
CA SER A 152 -5.68 8.41 7.40
C SER A 152 -4.28 8.05 6.90
N ASP A 153 -4.07 6.82 6.43
CA ASP A 153 -2.86 6.42 5.72
C ASP A 153 -2.99 6.81 4.24
N GLU A 154 -2.30 7.89 3.89
CA GLU A 154 -2.36 8.57 2.59
C GLU A 154 -1.09 8.32 1.76
N ILE A 155 -0.34 7.24 2.06
CA ILE A 155 0.92 6.90 1.38
C ILE A 155 0.81 6.75 -0.15
N TYR A 156 -0.39 6.46 -0.67
CA TYR A 156 -0.70 6.39 -2.11
C TYR A 156 -1.36 7.67 -2.68
N GLY A 157 -1.45 8.78 -1.93
CA GLY A 157 -2.18 10.00 -2.35
C GLY A 157 -1.65 10.69 -3.61
N LEU A 158 -0.41 10.39 -4.02
CA LEU A 158 0.20 10.87 -5.27
C LEU A 158 0.29 9.76 -6.36
N SER A 159 -0.29 8.59 -6.07
CA SER A 159 -0.36 7.41 -6.94
C SER A 159 -1.82 7.21 -7.41
N VAL A 160 -2.33 8.17 -8.18
CA VAL A 160 -3.72 8.22 -8.68
C VAL A 160 -3.77 8.64 -10.14
N TRP A 161 -4.80 8.23 -10.88
CA TRP A 161 -5.00 8.54 -12.29
C TRP A 161 -6.49 8.63 -12.63
N ASP A 162 -6.84 9.16 -13.80
CA ASP A 162 -8.22 9.10 -14.29
C ASP A 162 -8.52 7.74 -14.93
N ASN A 163 -9.55 7.05 -14.44
CA ASN A 163 -10.10 5.85 -15.08
C ASN A 163 -11.55 6.09 -15.57
N PRO A 164 -11.77 6.28 -16.88
CA PRO A 164 -13.11 6.44 -17.46
C PRO A 164 -14.04 5.22 -17.35
N ALA A 165 -13.56 4.05 -16.92
CA ALA A 165 -14.36 2.85 -16.68
C ALA A 165 -14.97 2.79 -15.26
N LEU A 166 -14.71 3.79 -14.40
CA LEU A 166 -15.40 3.99 -13.12
C LEU A 166 -16.49 5.06 -13.28
N ASP A 167 -17.74 4.70 -12.97
CA ASP A 167 -18.87 5.64 -12.94
C ASP A 167 -18.59 6.82 -11.98
N ASP A 168 -18.00 6.51 -10.82
CA ASP A 168 -17.50 7.46 -9.83
C ASP A 168 -15.96 7.52 -9.86
N ASN A 169 -15.38 8.17 -10.88
CA ASN A 169 -13.93 8.47 -10.94
C ASN A 169 -13.54 9.55 -9.91
N VAL A 170 -13.58 9.18 -8.63
CA VAL A 170 -13.29 10.06 -7.49
C VAL A 170 -11.78 10.22 -7.34
N GLY A 171 -11.30 11.46 -7.50
CA GLY A 171 -9.91 11.84 -7.25
C GLY A 171 -9.56 11.88 -5.75
N PHE A 172 -8.27 11.87 -5.44
CA PHE A 172 -7.78 11.86 -4.05
C PHE A 172 -8.17 13.13 -3.28
N THR A 173 -8.73 12.93 -2.08
CA THR A 173 -8.98 14.00 -1.09
C THR A 173 -8.24 13.65 0.20
N SER A 174 -7.17 14.38 0.51
CA SER A 174 -6.51 14.29 1.83
C SER A 174 -7.42 14.81 2.94
N VAL A 175 -7.45 14.16 4.11
CA VAL A 175 -8.21 14.68 5.25
C VAL A 175 -7.66 16.01 5.79
N LEU A 176 -6.43 16.41 5.40
CA LEU A 176 -5.86 17.73 5.69
C LEU A 176 -6.47 18.86 4.82
N SER A 177 -7.10 18.53 3.69
CA SER A 177 -7.81 19.47 2.81
C SER A 177 -9.27 19.75 3.23
N ILE A 178 -9.71 19.10 4.31
CA ILE A 178 -11.02 19.27 4.91
C ILE A 178 -10.84 20.15 6.15
N ASP A 179 -11.70 21.16 6.33
CA ASP A 179 -11.76 21.91 7.59
C ASP A 179 -12.33 21.01 8.69
N ALA A 180 -11.44 20.25 9.32
CA ALA A 180 -11.77 19.26 10.32
C ALA A 180 -12.58 19.84 11.48
N ALA A 181 -12.41 21.14 11.80
CA ALA A 181 -13.09 21.81 12.91
C ALA A 181 -14.63 21.86 12.73
N GLN A 182 -15.14 21.71 11.51
CA GLN A 182 -16.58 21.61 11.23
C GLN A 182 -17.17 20.24 11.62
N PHE A 183 -16.33 19.21 11.81
CA PHE A 183 -16.76 17.82 11.94
C PHE A 183 -16.25 17.12 13.20
N MET A 184 -15.01 17.39 13.62
CA MET A 184 -14.37 16.83 14.81
C MET A 184 -13.31 17.76 15.40
N ASN A 185 -12.78 17.42 16.58
CA ASN A 185 -11.63 18.11 17.14
C ASN A 185 -10.39 17.87 16.26
N PRO A 186 -9.77 18.88 15.62
CA PRO A 186 -8.62 18.68 14.73
C PRO A 186 -7.44 18.00 15.41
N SER A 187 -7.31 18.14 16.74
CA SER A 187 -6.26 17.45 17.51
C SER A 187 -6.39 15.92 17.58
N MET A 188 -7.48 15.36 17.04
CA MET A 188 -7.76 13.93 16.93
C MET A 188 -7.72 13.44 15.47
N VAL A 189 -7.29 14.28 14.53
CA VAL A 189 -7.02 13.91 13.12
C VAL A 189 -5.51 13.74 12.92
N HIS A 190 -5.15 12.62 12.31
CA HIS A 190 -3.79 12.18 12.05
C HIS A 190 -3.68 11.70 10.60
N VAL A 191 -2.60 12.05 9.91
CA VAL A 191 -2.28 11.54 8.57
C VAL A 191 -0.93 10.85 8.58
N VAL A 192 -0.86 9.67 7.97
CA VAL A 192 0.34 8.87 7.79
C VAL A 192 0.70 8.92 6.30
N TRP A 193 1.93 9.30 5.95
CA TRP A 193 2.35 9.48 4.55
C TRP A 193 3.86 9.22 4.39
N GLY A 194 4.31 8.86 3.19
CA GLY A 194 5.73 8.67 2.92
C GLY A 194 6.08 8.48 1.44
N LEU A 195 7.32 8.81 1.09
CA LEU A 195 7.82 8.82 -0.30
C LEU A 195 7.87 7.43 -0.97
N SER A 196 7.79 6.36 -0.19
CA SER A 196 8.03 4.96 -0.61
C SER A 196 7.00 4.36 -1.58
N LYS A 197 5.93 5.09 -1.92
CA LYS A 197 4.91 4.69 -2.91
C LYS A 197 4.63 5.83 -3.89
N ALA A 198 4.41 7.03 -3.35
CA ALA A 198 4.24 8.28 -4.09
C ALA A 198 5.28 8.48 -5.21
N ILE A 199 6.58 8.38 -4.89
CA ILE A 199 7.67 8.74 -5.81
C ILE A 199 8.80 7.69 -5.89
N GLY A 200 8.56 6.44 -5.48
CA GLY A 200 9.54 5.34 -5.58
C GLY A 200 10.86 5.49 -4.79
N PHE A 201 11.02 6.57 -4.01
CA PHE A 201 12.32 6.97 -3.40
C PHE A 201 12.97 5.94 -2.46
N TRP A 202 12.22 4.91 -2.04
CA TRP A 202 12.66 3.85 -1.12
C TRP A 202 12.62 2.45 -1.77
N CYS A 203 12.63 2.42 -3.09
CA CYS A 203 12.48 1.21 -3.90
C CYS A 203 13.84 0.68 -4.38
N ASP A 204 13.86 -0.55 -4.92
CA ASP A 204 14.93 -1.55 -4.82
C ASP A 204 16.39 -1.15 -5.16
N GLY A 205 16.61 -0.03 -5.88
CA GLY A 205 17.93 0.59 -6.04
C GLY A 205 18.51 1.18 -4.75
N LEU A 206 17.65 1.61 -3.82
CA LEU A 206 18.00 1.84 -2.42
C LEU A 206 18.15 0.50 -1.69
N ALA A 207 17.08 -0.32 -1.66
CA ALA A 207 16.95 -1.45 -0.73
C ALA A 207 18.03 -2.54 -0.88
N ASN A 208 18.49 -2.86 -2.09
CA ASN A 208 19.57 -3.84 -2.30
C ASN A 208 20.97 -3.32 -1.87
N ARG A 209 21.07 -2.05 -1.49
CA ARG A 209 22.20 -1.47 -0.76
C ARG A 209 21.73 -0.87 0.58
N MET A 210 20.65 -1.39 1.19
CA MET A 210 20.11 -0.80 2.44
C MET A 210 19.41 -1.72 3.50
N LEU A 211 20.06 -2.01 4.67
CA LEU A 211 19.60 -2.97 5.73
C LEU A 211 19.37 -2.69 7.30
N ASP A 212 19.70 -1.62 8.10
CA ASP A 212 19.14 -1.39 9.50
C ASP A 212 18.94 0.06 10.13
N GLN A 213 18.31 1.03 9.42
CA GLN A 213 18.02 2.48 9.68
C GLN A 213 16.96 3.08 8.64
N PRO A 214 15.72 3.41 9.06
CA PRO A 214 14.37 3.06 8.51
C PRO A 214 13.71 3.66 7.26
N LYS A 215 12.75 2.88 6.71
CA LYS A 215 11.62 3.32 5.85
C LYS A 215 10.94 4.56 6.44
N GLN A 216 11.19 5.71 5.85
CA GLN A 216 10.70 6.99 6.35
C GLN A 216 9.19 7.13 6.12
N CYS A 217 8.45 7.17 7.24
CA CYS A 217 7.02 7.38 7.28
C CYS A 217 6.70 8.52 8.26
N CYS A 218 5.86 9.45 7.85
CA CYS A 218 5.65 10.73 8.49
C CYS A 218 4.20 10.86 8.98
N ILE A 219 4.05 11.28 10.23
CA ILE A 219 2.74 11.41 10.89
C ILE A 219 2.41 12.91 11.08
N PHE A 220 1.55 13.44 10.23
CA PHE A 220 1.07 14.83 10.29
C PHE A 220 -0.15 14.93 11.20
N ASP A 221 -0.16 15.92 12.09
CA ASP A 221 -1.17 16.07 13.14
C ASP A 221 -1.73 17.49 13.14
N LEU A 222 -3.06 17.67 13.09
CA LEU A 222 -3.71 18.99 13.02
C LEU A 222 -3.77 19.71 14.41
N ARG A 223 -2.66 19.75 15.14
CA ARG A 223 -2.56 20.31 16.51
C ARG A 223 -2.16 21.79 16.61
N ARG A 224 -2.67 22.62 15.68
CA ARG A 224 -2.97 24.08 15.79
C ARG A 224 -3.30 24.62 14.40
N GLY A 225 -4.39 25.40 14.27
CA GLY A 225 -4.87 25.92 12.99
C GLY A 225 -4.04 27.09 12.42
N ASN A 226 -2.80 26.82 12.00
CA ASN A 226 -1.96 27.77 11.26
C ASN A 226 -1.13 27.00 10.20
N ILE A 227 -1.62 26.95 8.97
CA ILE A 227 -0.91 26.41 7.80
C ILE A 227 0.08 27.47 7.29
N LEU A 228 1.06 27.83 8.14
CA LEU A 228 2.01 28.93 7.89
C LEU A 228 3.44 28.65 8.41
N ARG A 229 3.96 27.45 8.12
CA ARG A 229 5.41 27.16 8.04
C ARG A 229 5.67 26.13 6.93
N PRO A 230 6.82 26.20 6.23
CA PRO A 230 7.12 25.29 5.11
C PRO A 230 7.17 23.82 5.58
N PRO A 231 6.78 22.86 4.72
CA PRO A 231 6.58 21.47 5.09
C PRO A 231 7.89 20.69 5.22
N VAL A 232 8.63 20.94 6.30
CA VAL A 232 9.67 20.01 6.76
C VAL A 232 9.00 18.66 7.05
N VAL A 233 9.53 17.57 6.47
CA VAL A 233 8.94 16.21 6.48
C VAL A 233 9.19 15.49 7.82
N ILE A 234 8.78 16.14 8.91
CA ILE A 234 8.80 15.63 10.29
C ILE A 234 7.47 15.94 10.98
N SER A 235 6.92 14.94 11.67
CA SER A 235 5.70 15.01 12.49
C SER A 235 5.69 16.21 13.46
N GLN A 236 4.65 17.06 13.38
CA GLN A 236 4.46 18.23 14.24
C GLN A 236 3.79 17.91 15.61
N ASN A 237 4.15 16.79 16.25
CA ASN A 237 3.83 16.55 17.67
C ASN A 237 5.11 16.42 18.52
N VAL A 238 5.61 17.59 18.93
CA VAL A 238 6.88 17.81 19.63
C VAL A 238 6.75 17.51 21.14
N THR A 239 6.20 16.35 21.50
CA THR A 239 6.20 15.85 22.89
C THR A 239 6.12 14.33 22.97
N ALA A 240 5.06 13.71 22.45
CA ALA A 240 4.85 12.25 22.55
C ALA A 240 5.80 11.43 21.64
N ASN A 241 6.21 11.97 20.49
CA ASN A 241 7.02 11.25 19.51
C ASN A 241 8.54 11.37 19.71
N HIS A 242 9.03 12.10 20.74
CA HIS A 242 10.48 12.25 20.95
C HIS A 242 11.17 10.93 21.35
N SER A 243 10.54 10.12 22.19
CA SER A 243 11.09 8.82 22.62
C SER A 243 11.16 7.79 21.49
N HIS A 244 10.16 7.77 20.60
CA HIS A 244 10.10 6.79 19.50
C HIS A 244 11.11 7.10 18.39
N ARG A 245 11.41 8.38 18.11
CA ARG A 245 12.41 8.79 17.10
C ARG A 245 13.80 8.22 17.38
N LEU A 246 14.17 8.06 18.66
CA LEU A 246 15.46 7.49 19.08
C LEU A 246 15.76 6.10 18.51
N PHE A 247 14.72 5.33 18.15
CA PHE A 247 14.87 3.97 17.62
C PHE A 247 14.80 3.90 16.09
N ASN A 248 14.44 4.99 15.42
CA ASN A 248 14.10 5.02 13.99
C ASN A 248 14.25 6.44 13.42
N PHE A 249 15.46 7.02 13.48
CA PHE A 249 15.78 8.24 12.74
C PHE A 249 16.01 7.91 11.25
N PRO A 250 15.53 8.72 10.29
CA PRO A 250 15.97 8.57 8.90
C PRO A 250 17.48 8.78 8.79
N SER A 251 18.12 8.12 7.84
CA SER A 251 19.54 8.38 7.51
C SER A 251 19.73 9.86 7.19
N SER A 252 20.74 10.51 7.78
CA SER A 252 21.03 11.93 7.49
C SER A 252 21.35 12.21 6.03
N LEU A 253 21.70 11.17 5.26
CA LEU A 253 21.78 11.23 3.81
C LEU A 253 20.39 11.21 3.16
N ALA A 254 19.54 10.23 3.51
CA ALA A 254 18.20 10.13 2.95
C ALA A 254 17.37 11.40 3.26
N ASP A 255 17.54 11.97 4.45
CA ASP A 255 16.93 13.24 4.87
C ASP A 255 17.42 14.44 4.04
N LYS A 256 18.73 14.52 3.72
CA LYS A 256 19.28 15.52 2.78
C LYS A 256 18.72 15.34 1.37
N CYS A 257 18.71 14.11 0.85
CA CYS A 257 18.26 13.81 -0.52
C CYS A 257 16.75 14.05 -0.67
N ALA A 258 15.94 13.68 0.34
CA ALA A 258 14.52 14.00 0.39
C ALA A 258 14.28 15.51 0.53
N THR A 259 15.07 16.23 1.35
CA THR A 259 14.98 17.69 1.45
C THR A 259 15.35 18.39 0.15
N ALA A 260 16.44 17.98 -0.51
CA ALA A 260 16.85 18.54 -1.79
C ALA A 260 15.80 18.32 -2.89
N LEU A 261 15.14 17.16 -2.88
CA LEU A 261 14.06 16.84 -3.82
C LEU A 261 12.77 17.62 -3.53
N LEU A 262 12.39 17.78 -2.25
CA LEU A 262 11.10 18.37 -1.84
C LEU A 262 11.15 19.89 -1.62
N MET A 263 12.29 20.54 -1.88
CA MET A 263 12.44 22.00 -1.92
C MET A 263 12.55 22.54 -3.37
N ASP A 264 12.37 21.67 -4.36
CA ASP A 264 12.33 21.99 -5.78
C ASP A 264 10.92 21.69 -6.32
N ASP A 265 10.04 22.69 -6.23
CA ASP A 265 8.61 22.55 -6.58
C ASP A 265 8.41 22.14 -8.05
N GLU A 266 9.28 22.61 -8.98
CA GLU A 266 9.20 22.25 -10.40
C GLU A 266 9.54 20.76 -10.62
N VAL A 267 10.54 20.23 -9.92
CA VAL A 267 10.89 18.80 -9.98
C VAL A 267 9.82 17.94 -9.29
N VAL A 268 9.22 18.40 -8.18
CA VAL A 268 8.13 17.69 -7.50
C VAL A 268 6.90 17.57 -8.40
N ASP A 269 6.40 18.69 -8.94
CA ASP A 269 5.22 18.69 -9.81
C ASP A 269 5.45 17.85 -11.08
N HIS A 270 6.66 17.94 -11.67
CA HIS A 270 7.03 17.09 -12.80
C HIS A 270 7.03 15.60 -12.46
N LEU A 271 7.64 15.20 -11.34
CA LEU A 271 7.70 13.79 -10.93
C LEU A 271 6.32 13.23 -10.55
N VAL A 272 5.46 14.03 -9.92
CA VAL A 272 4.07 13.63 -9.63
C VAL A 272 3.30 13.42 -10.93
N SER A 273 3.33 14.39 -11.86
CA SER A 273 2.64 14.25 -13.16
C SER A 273 3.16 13.05 -13.97
N LEU A 274 4.49 12.87 -14.02
CA LEU A 274 5.13 11.75 -14.71
C LEU A 274 4.75 10.40 -14.10
N ASN A 275 4.70 10.32 -12.76
CA ASN A 275 4.27 9.13 -12.03
C ASN A 275 2.82 8.76 -12.36
N GLN A 276 1.91 9.74 -12.35
CA GLN A 276 0.49 9.53 -12.65
C GLN A 276 0.28 9.07 -14.10
N SER A 277 0.99 9.66 -15.08
CA SER A 277 0.96 9.21 -16.48
C SER A 277 1.45 7.77 -16.62
N ARG A 278 2.63 7.44 -16.08
CA ARG A 278 3.22 6.08 -16.18
C ARG A 278 2.37 5.03 -15.46
N LEU A 279 1.75 5.35 -14.33
CA LEU A 279 0.81 4.46 -13.65
C LEU A 279 -0.44 4.21 -14.49
N LYS A 280 -1.00 5.25 -15.12
CA LYS A 280 -2.14 5.11 -16.03
C LYS A 280 -1.79 4.26 -17.26
N GLU A 281 -0.67 4.56 -17.94
CA GLU A 281 -0.19 3.80 -19.10
C GLU A 281 0.02 2.31 -18.77
N SER A 282 0.57 2.02 -17.58
CA SER A 282 0.74 0.65 -17.11
C SER A 282 -0.59 -0.02 -16.73
N TYR A 283 -1.51 0.72 -16.12
CA TYR A 283 -2.86 0.25 -15.80
C TYR A 283 -3.64 -0.13 -17.07
N ASP A 284 -3.65 0.75 -18.06
CA ASP A 284 -4.30 0.53 -19.36
C ASP A 284 -3.72 -0.72 -20.04
N HIS A 285 -2.38 -0.85 -20.06
CA HIS A 285 -1.67 -1.98 -20.67
C HIS A 285 -1.94 -3.31 -19.95
N VAL A 286 -1.80 -3.35 -18.62
CA VAL A 286 -2.02 -4.60 -17.85
C VAL A 286 -3.49 -5.02 -17.90
N THR A 287 -4.44 -4.09 -17.76
CA THR A 287 -5.86 -4.45 -17.84
C THR A 287 -6.27 -4.86 -19.26
N GLN A 288 -5.60 -4.37 -20.32
CA GLN A 288 -5.79 -4.93 -21.67
C GLN A 288 -5.28 -6.38 -21.73
N LEU A 289 -4.06 -6.66 -21.28
CA LEU A 289 -3.52 -8.03 -21.26
C LEU A 289 -4.40 -9.01 -20.46
N LEU A 290 -4.98 -8.56 -19.35
CA LEU A 290 -5.92 -9.37 -18.55
C LEU A 290 -7.22 -9.64 -19.32
N ARG A 291 -7.80 -8.64 -20.01
CA ARG A 291 -8.98 -8.83 -20.87
C ARG A 291 -8.68 -9.76 -22.04
N ASP A 292 -7.50 -9.67 -22.67
CA ASP A 292 -7.08 -10.53 -23.79
C ASP A 292 -6.96 -12.01 -23.37
N HIS A 293 -6.56 -12.28 -22.13
CA HIS A 293 -6.51 -13.63 -21.54
C HIS A 293 -7.83 -14.04 -20.84
N GLY A 294 -8.87 -13.20 -20.87
CA GLY A 294 -10.16 -13.45 -20.22
C GLY A 294 -10.14 -13.45 -18.69
N ILE A 295 -9.08 -12.91 -18.06
CA ILE A 295 -8.89 -12.90 -16.59
C ILE A 295 -9.68 -11.72 -15.99
N PRO A 296 -10.70 -11.97 -15.14
CA PRO A 296 -11.45 -10.89 -14.49
C PRO A 296 -10.61 -10.12 -13.47
N PHE A 297 -10.92 -8.84 -13.28
CA PHE A 297 -10.27 -7.98 -12.29
C PHE A 297 -11.22 -6.85 -11.85
N LYS A 298 -10.81 -6.02 -10.88
CA LYS A 298 -11.54 -4.81 -10.47
C LYS A 298 -10.98 -3.55 -11.11
N GLU A 299 -11.87 -2.73 -11.68
CA GLU A 299 -11.55 -1.38 -12.12
C GLU A 299 -11.07 -0.52 -10.92
N SER A 300 -10.03 0.28 -11.12
CA SER A 300 -9.39 1.10 -10.07
C SER A 300 -8.79 2.38 -10.66
N ASN A 301 -8.52 3.38 -9.80
CA ASN A 301 -7.96 4.68 -10.18
C ASN A 301 -6.81 5.15 -9.26
N ALA A 302 -6.30 4.26 -8.41
CA ALA A 302 -5.28 4.56 -7.42
C ALA A 302 -4.41 3.36 -6.99
N CYS A 303 -3.35 3.67 -6.24
CA CYS A 303 -2.32 2.78 -5.71
C CYS A 303 -1.30 2.32 -6.78
N LEU A 304 -0.75 1.10 -6.67
CA LEU A 304 0.32 0.58 -7.55
C LEU A 304 0.00 -0.82 -8.09
N PHE A 305 -1.25 -1.26 -8.02
CA PHE A 305 -1.67 -2.64 -8.28
C PHE A 305 -3.14 -2.71 -8.75
N VAL A 306 -3.48 -3.84 -9.36
CA VAL A 306 -4.83 -4.24 -9.72
C VAL A 306 -5.23 -5.47 -8.92
N TRP A 307 -6.52 -5.59 -8.61
CA TRP A 307 -7.09 -6.75 -7.91
C TRP A 307 -7.66 -7.71 -8.95
N VAL A 308 -7.03 -8.88 -9.13
CA VAL A 308 -7.32 -9.83 -10.22
C VAL A 308 -7.92 -11.12 -9.67
N ASN A 309 -8.91 -11.72 -10.34
CA ASN A 309 -9.52 -12.99 -9.95
C ASN A 309 -8.96 -14.10 -10.85
N LEU A 310 -8.01 -14.87 -10.32
CA LEU A 310 -7.38 -15.98 -11.03
C LEU A 310 -8.18 -17.27 -10.90
N ALA A 311 -8.94 -17.49 -9.82
CA ALA A 311 -9.78 -18.70 -9.73
C ALA A 311 -10.92 -18.71 -10.76
N ALA A 312 -11.46 -17.54 -11.11
CA ALA A 312 -12.53 -17.42 -12.11
C ALA A 312 -12.18 -17.93 -13.52
N VAL A 313 -10.90 -18.15 -13.82
CA VAL A 313 -10.46 -18.78 -15.08
C VAL A 313 -9.92 -20.20 -14.92
N VAL A 314 -9.59 -20.63 -13.69
CA VAL A 314 -9.12 -22.00 -13.44
C VAL A 314 -10.30 -22.96 -13.45
N LYS A 315 -10.21 -24.02 -14.28
CA LYS A 315 -11.29 -24.97 -14.53
C LYS A 315 -11.46 -26.03 -13.43
N ASP A 316 -11.41 -25.62 -12.16
CA ASP A 316 -11.57 -26.47 -10.97
C ASP A 316 -12.04 -25.66 -9.74
N ASP A 317 -13.34 -25.76 -9.42
CA ASP A 317 -13.99 -25.04 -8.32
C ASP A 317 -13.50 -25.43 -6.90
N GLN A 318 -12.66 -26.47 -6.76
CA GLN A 318 -12.20 -26.98 -5.46
C GLN A 318 -10.83 -26.43 -5.03
N LEU A 319 -10.10 -25.76 -5.92
CA LEU A 319 -8.77 -25.23 -5.59
C LEU A 319 -8.83 -24.12 -4.54
N SER A 320 -7.76 -24.07 -3.73
CA SER A 320 -7.48 -23.00 -2.79
C SER A 320 -6.58 -21.91 -3.40
N ASP A 321 -6.52 -20.75 -2.72
CA ASP A 321 -5.54 -19.70 -3.02
C ASP A 321 -4.10 -20.27 -3.05
N ASP A 322 -3.77 -21.20 -2.15
CA ASP A 322 -2.44 -21.78 -2.02
C ASP A 322 -2.11 -22.77 -3.16
N ASP A 323 -3.09 -23.47 -3.72
CA ASP A 323 -2.90 -24.30 -4.93
C ASP A 323 -2.63 -23.44 -6.16
N ILE A 324 -3.33 -22.31 -6.28
CA ILE A 324 -3.10 -21.32 -7.35
C ILE A 324 -1.71 -20.67 -7.16
N LEU A 325 -1.33 -20.30 -5.93
CA LEU A 325 0.04 -19.86 -5.63
C LEU A 325 1.09 -20.94 -5.95
N ALA A 326 0.79 -22.23 -5.76
CA ALA A 326 1.71 -23.31 -6.10
C ALA A 326 1.93 -23.42 -7.62
N ARG A 327 0.87 -23.32 -8.43
CA ARG A 327 0.97 -23.27 -9.90
C ARG A 327 1.77 -22.05 -10.37
N LEU A 328 1.48 -20.88 -9.81
CA LEU A 328 2.18 -19.63 -10.14
C LEU A 328 3.67 -19.69 -9.76
N ARG A 329 4.02 -20.29 -8.61
CA ARG A 329 5.41 -20.54 -8.22
C ARG A 329 6.12 -21.54 -9.15
N ALA A 330 5.42 -22.52 -9.70
CA ALA A 330 5.99 -23.46 -10.69
C ALA A 330 6.35 -22.75 -12.01
N GLU A 331 5.50 -21.82 -12.47
CA GLU A 331 5.79 -20.91 -13.58
C GLU A 331 6.67 -19.70 -13.15
N MET A 332 7.32 -19.75 -11.98
CA MET A 332 8.25 -18.73 -11.49
C MET A 332 7.65 -17.31 -11.45
N VAL A 333 6.42 -17.18 -10.94
CA VAL A 333 5.74 -15.91 -10.65
C VAL A 333 5.50 -15.77 -9.16
N TYR A 334 5.76 -14.57 -8.63
CA TYR A 334 5.35 -14.18 -7.28
C TYR A 334 4.30 -13.07 -7.34
N VAL A 335 3.06 -13.44 -7.00
CA VAL A 335 1.96 -12.54 -6.60
C VAL A 335 1.58 -12.80 -5.15
N THR A 336 0.84 -11.89 -4.51
CA THR A 336 0.29 -12.11 -3.18
C THR A 336 -1.21 -12.43 -3.24
N SER A 337 -1.63 -13.46 -2.51
CA SER A 337 -3.03 -13.90 -2.46
C SER A 337 -3.93 -12.90 -1.75
N GLY A 338 -5.22 -12.95 -2.09
CA GLY A 338 -6.29 -12.32 -1.36
C GLY A 338 -6.26 -12.75 0.11
N SER A 339 -6.03 -14.03 0.40
CA SER A 339 -5.86 -14.53 1.79
C SER A 339 -4.76 -13.82 2.60
N THR A 340 -3.68 -13.33 1.96
CA THR A 340 -2.62 -12.54 2.62
C THR A 340 -3.14 -11.19 3.14
N TYR A 341 -4.16 -10.63 2.49
CA TYR A 341 -4.89 -9.43 2.90
C TYR A 341 -6.27 -9.78 3.52
N ALA A 342 -6.51 -11.07 3.78
CA ALA A 342 -7.77 -11.66 4.20
C ALA A 342 -9.01 -11.22 3.37
N SER A 343 -8.90 -11.40 2.06
CA SER A 343 -10.00 -11.26 1.09
C SER A 343 -11.27 -12.02 1.50
N GLU A 344 -12.43 -11.45 1.13
CA GLU A 344 -13.78 -12.03 1.27
C GLU A 344 -13.94 -13.33 0.48
N GLU A 345 -13.32 -13.31 -0.68
CA GLU A 345 -13.45 -14.25 -1.75
C GLU A 345 -12.08 -14.87 -2.00
N ARG A 346 -12.03 -16.21 -1.98
CA ARG A 346 -10.91 -16.98 -2.53
C ARG A 346 -10.73 -16.69 -4.02
N GLY A 347 -9.54 -16.89 -4.53
CA GLY A 347 -9.22 -16.72 -5.95
C GLY A 347 -8.84 -15.32 -6.40
N TRP A 348 -8.93 -14.32 -5.52
CA TRP A 348 -8.42 -12.97 -5.80
C TRP A 348 -6.95 -12.84 -5.43
N PHE A 349 -6.21 -12.03 -6.17
CA PHE A 349 -4.78 -11.80 -6.02
C PHE A 349 -4.43 -10.33 -6.27
N ARG A 350 -3.35 -9.86 -5.66
CA ARG A 350 -2.80 -8.53 -5.91
C ARG A 350 -1.70 -8.61 -6.97
N LEU A 351 -1.96 -8.03 -8.13
CA LEU A 351 -1.01 -7.91 -9.23
C LEU A 351 -0.49 -6.48 -9.29
N VAL A 352 0.81 -6.30 -9.07
CA VAL A 352 1.47 -4.99 -9.03
C VAL A 352 1.77 -4.51 -10.45
N ILE A 353 1.34 -3.30 -10.77
CA ILE A 353 1.46 -2.71 -12.12
C ILE A 353 2.60 -1.70 -12.24
N ALA A 354 3.23 -1.31 -11.13
CA ALA A 354 4.29 -0.29 -11.14
C ALA A 354 5.67 -0.88 -11.48
N HIS A 355 5.73 -1.66 -12.56
CA HIS A 355 6.92 -2.32 -13.13
C HIS A 355 7.13 -1.97 -14.61
N PRO A 356 8.37 -2.11 -15.15
CA PRO A 356 8.63 -1.93 -16.57
C PRO A 356 7.78 -2.87 -17.43
N ARG A 357 7.33 -2.40 -18.60
CA ARG A 357 6.37 -3.11 -19.47
C ARG A 357 6.72 -4.59 -19.72
N HIS A 358 7.98 -4.88 -20.03
CA HIS A 358 8.46 -6.23 -20.32
C HIS A 358 8.35 -7.20 -19.11
N VAL A 359 8.41 -6.70 -17.87
CA VAL A 359 8.19 -7.49 -16.65
C VAL A 359 6.70 -7.83 -16.49
N LEU A 360 5.82 -6.91 -16.89
CA LEU A 360 4.37 -7.09 -16.85
C LEU A 360 3.90 -8.02 -17.97
N ASP A 361 4.47 -7.88 -19.17
CA ASP A 361 4.23 -8.76 -20.32
C ASP A 361 4.57 -10.22 -19.95
N GLU A 362 5.78 -10.47 -19.46
CA GLU A 362 6.23 -11.81 -19.05
C GLU A 362 5.46 -12.32 -17.81
N GLY A 363 5.16 -11.43 -16.86
CA GLY A 363 4.38 -11.75 -15.66
C GLY A 363 2.96 -12.23 -15.98
N VAL A 364 2.22 -11.50 -16.81
CA VAL A 364 0.86 -11.91 -17.24
C VAL A 364 0.92 -13.15 -18.13
N ARG A 365 1.92 -13.28 -19.02
CA ARG A 365 2.11 -14.48 -19.84
C ARG A 365 2.34 -15.74 -18.98
N ARG A 366 3.17 -15.65 -17.93
CA ARG A 366 3.40 -16.76 -16.98
C ARG A 366 2.19 -17.04 -16.09
N ILE A 367 1.46 -16.00 -15.66
CA ILE A 367 0.16 -16.17 -14.97
C ILE A 367 -0.79 -16.99 -15.83
N ALA A 368 -0.98 -16.61 -17.09
CA ALA A 368 -1.85 -17.32 -18.03
C ALA A 368 -1.40 -18.79 -18.23
N SER A 369 -0.10 -19.01 -18.43
CA SER A 369 0.53 -20.35 -18.53
C SER A 369 0.25 -21.25 -17.32
N ALA A 370 0.09 -20.68 -16.12
CA ALA A 370 -0.16 -21.41 -14.88
C ALA A 370 -1.64 -21.78 -14.63
N ILE A 371 -2.61 -21.11 -15.29
CA ILE A 371 -4.02 -21.13 -14.86
C ILE A 371 -5.05 -21.46 -15.94
N LEU A 372 -4.71 -21.34 -17.24
CA LEU A 372 -5.66 -21.51 -18.36
C LEU A 372 -5.65 -22.93 -18.96
#